data_AF-A0A1Q8EMM5-F1
#
_entry.id   AF-A0A1Q8EMM5-F1
#
_cell.length_a   1.000
_cell.length_b   1.000
_cell.length_c   1.000
_cell.angle_alpha   90.00
_cell.angle_beta   90.00
_cell.angle_gamma   90.00
#
_symmetry.space_group_name_H-M   'P 1'
#
loop_
_entity.id
_entity.type
_entity.pdbx_description
1 polymer ?
#
loop_
_entity_poly.entity_id
_entity_poly.type
_entity_poly.pdbx_seq_one_letter_code
_entity_poly.pdbx_strand_id
1 'polypeptide(L)'
;MSQTVPRITLAKLRKAISIIDKQPIEPTLQALTYMRAYPALLHASKTLATAHHNSADLLLQLSAMCYGWMPRVARVNAKHLDQASHALASALTSPTVIDKQPMQDLANSLHSVVGASKLLHFVRPDLYPIWDSKVARTWAATGNKPSNSYMSNINHYRAYLRDIEQLIAAADFAGFYQDFNQAYGRRLDRLDIAPYTLSKVRAVEAAAFELSGGD
;
A
#
# COMPACT_ATOMS: atom_id res chain seq x y z
N MET A 1 6.66 -25.14 11.59
CA MET A 1 6.85 -23.71 11.24
C MET A 1 6.20 -22.88 12.33
N SER A 2 6.97 -22.05 13.05
CA SER A 2 6.42 -21.19 14.10
C SER A 2 5.51 -20.14 13.46
N GLN A 3 4.20 -20.26 13.66
CA GLN A 3 3.24 -19.23 13.29
C GLN A 3 3.48 -18.04 14.20
N THR A 4 4.16 -17.04 13.67
CA THR A 4 4.34 -15.76 14.34
C THR A 4 3.02 -15.02 14.26
N VAL A 5 2.38 -14.82 15.41
CA VAL A 5 1.14 -14.04 15.53
C VAL A 5 1.37 -12.63 14.98
N PRO A 6 0.45 -12.06 14.18
CA PRO A 6 0.60 -10.72 13.64
C PRO A 6 0.80 -9.70 14.76
N ARG A 7 1.70 -8.73 14.57
CA ARG A 7 2.00 -7.71 15.60
C ARG A 7 0.81 -6.78 15.89
N ILE A 8 -0.19 -6.77 15.01
CA ILE A 8 -1.44 -6.03 15.14
C ILE A 8 -2.61 -6.99 14.96
N THR A 9 -3.69 -6.76 15.70
CA THR A 9 -4.89 -7.61 15.66
C THR A 9 -6.06 -6.91 14.96
N LEU A 10 -7.02 -7.67 14.46
CA LEU A 10 -8.27 -7.10 13.91
C LEU A 10 -9.03 -6.28 14.94
N ALA A 11 -9.04 -6.69 16.20
CA ALA A 11 -9.62 -5.90 17.29
C ALA A 11 -8.98 -4.51 17.43
N LYS A 12 -7.66 -4.40 17.21
CA LYS A 12 -6.96 -3.11 17.20
C LYS A 12 -7.31 -2.30 15.94
N LEU A 13 -7.33 -2.93 14.76
CA LEU A 13 -7.69 -2.28 13.49
C LEU A 13 -9.12 -1.76 13.48
N ARG A 14 -10.07 -2.45 14.12
CA ARG A 14 -11.46 -2.00 14.26
C ARG A 14 -11.59 -0.63 14.92
N LYS A 15 -10.63 -0.20 15.75
CA LYS A 15 -10.63 1.15 16.33
C LYS A 15 -10.52 2.25 15.27
N ALA A 16 -9.95 1.95 14.09
CA ALA A 16 -9.89 2.88 12.97
C ALA A 16 -11.26 3.26 12.41
N ILE A 17 -12.26 2.37 12.51
CA ILE A 17 -13.64 2.64 12.06
C ILE A 17 -14.20 3.84 12.82
N SER A 18 -14.05 3.83 14.15
CA SER A 18 -14.45 4.94 15.01
C SER A 18 -13.68 6.23 14.71
N ILE A 19 -12.42 6.15 14.28
CA ILE A 19 -11.64 7.35 13.88
C ILE A 19 -12.23 7.93 12.59
N ILE A 20 -12.46 7.10 11.58
CA ILE A 20 -13.03 7.50 10.28
C ILE A 20 -14.42 8.12 10.46
N ASP A 21 -15.26 7.55 11.31
CA ASP A 21 -16.61 8.07 11.55
C ASP A 21 -16.61 9.36 12.38
N LYS A 22 -15.68 9.51 13.32
CA LYS A 22 -15.65 10.67 14.24
C LYS A 22 -14.90 11.88 13.70
N GLN A 23 -13.97 11.73 12.76
CA GLN A 23 -13.14 12.86 12.33
C GLN A 23 -14.00 13.96 11.67
N PRO A 24 -14.13 15.14 12.31
CA PRO A 24 -14.70 16.35 11.71
C PRO A 24 -13.58 17.22 11.12
N ILE A 25 -12.39 16.65 10.90
CA ILE A 25 -11.22 17.39 10.46
C ILE A 25 -11.43 17.69 8.98
N GLU A 26 -11.55 18.97 8.63
CA GLU A 26 -11.41 19.41 7.25
C GLU A 26 -10.11 18.81 6.71
N PRO A 27 -10.18 17.82 5.80
CA PRO A 27 -8.98 17.17 5.34
C PRO A 27 -8.11 18.20 4.62
N THR A 28 -6.81 18.08 4.81
CA THR A 28 -5.86 18.91 4.06
C THR A 28 -6.07 18.69 2.55
N LEU A 29 -5.70 19.69 1.73
CA LEU A 29 -5.72 19.55 0.27
C LEU A 29 -4.92 18.32 -0.20
N GLN A 30 -3.85 17.98 0.52
CA GLN A 30 -3.05 16.79 0.26
C GLN A 30 -3.86 15.51 0.50
N ALA A 31 -4.52 15.37 1.65
CA ALA A 31 -5.35 14.21 1.97
C ALA A 31 -6.51 14.05 0.98
N LEU A 32 -7.18 15.15 0.61
CA LEU A 32 -8.21 15.17 -0.43
C LEU A 32 -7.68 14.71 -1.79
N THR A 33 -6.51 15.24 -2.19
CA THR A 33 -5.87 14.85 -3.44
C THR A 33 -5.56 13.35 -3.43
N TYR A 34 -5.05 12.81 -2.33
CA TYR A 34 -4.75 11.38 -2.23
C TYR A 34 -6.00 10.51 -2.37
N MET A 35 -7.10 10.85 -1.70
CA MET A 35 -8.36 10.10 -1.80
C MET A 35 -8.96 10.19 -3.20
N ARG A 36 -9.00 11.38 -3.82
CA ARG A 36 -9.55 11.57 -5.17
C ARG A 36 -8.71 10.92 -6.25
N ALA A 37 -7.38 11.02 -6.16
CA ALA A 37 -6.48 10.49 -7.17
C ALA A 37 -6.31 8.97 -7.08
N TYR A 38 -6.51 8.35 -5.91
CA TYR A 38 -6.29 6.92 -5.71
C TYR A 38 -7.01 6.02 -6.74
N PRO A 39 -8.36 6.10 -6.92
CA PRO A 39 -9.04 5.26 -7.91
C PRO A 39 -8.59 5.56 -9.35
N ALA A 40 -8.30 6.83 -9.67
CA ALA A 40 -7.80 7.23 -10.99
C ALA A 40 -6.41 6.64 -11.28
N LEU A 41 -5.51 6.65 -10.30
CA LEU A 41 -4.17 6.07 -10.41
C LEU A 41 -4.21 4.54 -10.53
N LEU A 42 -5.11 3.86 -9.80
CA LEU A 42 -5.34 2.43 -9.98
C LEU A 42 -5.82 2.11 -11.40
N HIS A 43 -6.81 2.87 -11.89
CA HIS A 43 -7.34 2.68 -13.23
C HIS A 43 -6.29 2.92 -14.32
N ALA A 44 -5.53 4.02 -14.20
CA ALA A 44 -4.44 4.33 -15.13
C ALA A 44 -3.35 3.26 -15.10
N SER A 45 -2.96 2.79 -13.91
CA SER A 45 -1.95 1.73 -13.76
C SER A 45 -2.39 0.41 -14.40
N LYS A 46 -3.67 0.04 -14.21
CA LYS A 46 -4.26 -1.14 -14.86
C LYS A 46 -4.27 -1.00 -16.38
N THR A 47 -4.66 0.17 -16.89
CA THR A 47 -4.70 0.45 -18.33
C THR A 47 -3.31 0.34 -18.95
N LEU A 48 -2.31 0.99 -18.33
CA LEU A 48 -0.92 0.89 -18.77
C LEU A 48 -0.42 -0.55 -18.72
N ALA A 49 -0.66 -1.25 -17.62
CA ALA A 49 -0.28 -2.66 -17.48
C ALA A 49 -0.86 -3.57 -18.57
N THR A 50 -2.07 -3.28 -19.06
CA THR A 50 -2.70 -4.04 -20.15
C THR A 50 -2.25 -3.62 -21.55
N ALA A 51 -1.86 -2.36 -21.73
CA ALA A 51 -1.50 -1.80 -23.04
C ALA A 51 -0.01 -1.95 -23.39
N HIS A 52 0.86 -2.04 -22.39
CA HIS A 52 2.30 -2.04 -22.59
C HIS A 52 2.87 -3.44 -22.86
N HIS A 53 3.59 -3.58 -23.97
CA HIS A 53 4.43 -4.75 -24.25
C HIS A 53 5.88 -4.59 -23.74
N ASN A 54 6.27 -3.38 -23.31
CA ASN A 54 7.60 -3.09 -22.75
C ASN A 54 7.50 -2.84 -21.23
N SER A 55 8.07 -3.74 -20.44
CA SER A 55 8.06 -3.67 -18.98
C SER A 55 8.94 -2.55 -18.41
N ALA A 56 9.95 -2.08 -19.16
CA ALA A 56 10.82 -0.97 -18.73
C ALA A 56 10.09 0.38 -18.82
N ASP A 57 9.44 0.66 -19.95
CA ASP A 57 8.62 1.88 -20.11
C ASP A 57 7.49 1.91 -19.08
N LEU A 58 6.83 0.76 -18.88
CA LEU A 58 5.79 0.61 -17.86
C LEU A 58 6.35 0.91 -16.47
N LEU A 59 7.53 0.38 -16.11
CA LEU A 59 8.17 0.68 -14.83
C LEU A 59 8.40 2.18 -14.67
N LEU A 60 8.93 2.86 -15.69
CA LEU A 60 9.22 4.30 -15.64
C LEU A 60 7.95 5.14 -15.46
N GLN A 61 6.89 4.84 -16.21
CA GLN A 61 5.61 5.54 -16.13
C GLN A 61 4.95 5.33 -14.77
N LEU A 62 4.88 4.09 -14.30
CA LEU A 62 4.33 3.78 -12.98
C LEU A 62 5.15 4.44 -11.88
N SER A 63 6.49 4.47 -12.00
CA SER A 63 7.36 5.17 -11.05
C SER A 63 7.04 6.66 -10.98
N ALA A 64 6.89 7.32 -12.13
CA ALA A 64 6.53 8.73 -12.19
C ALA A 64 5.15 9.00 -11.56
N MET A 65 4.15 8.17 -11.86
CA MET A 65 2.81 8.28 -11.27
C MET A 65 2.82 8.05 -9.75
N CYS A 66 3.49 7.00 -9.28
CA CYS A 66 3.60 6.67 -7.86
C CYS A 66 4.24 7.81 -7.06
N TYR A 67 5.31 8.40 -7.60
CA TYR A 67 6.01 9.48 -6.94
C TYR A 67 5.31 10.83 -7.11
N GLY A 68 4.54 11.04 -8.18
CA GLY A 68 3.61 12.18 -8.29
C GLY A 68 2.50 12.13 -7.24
N TRP A 69 2.14 10.93 -6.78
CA TRP A 69 1.26 10.69 -5.64
C TRP A 69 1.98 10.78 -4.28
N MET A 70 3.25 11.17 -4.25
CA MET A 70 4.03 11.32 -3.02
C MET A 70 4.72 12.69 -2.98
N PRO A 71 5.13 13.19 -1.81
CA PRO A 71 5.91 14.44 -1.74
C PRO A 71 7.40 14.23 -2.11
N ARG A 72 7.75 13.17 -2.86
CA ARG A 72 9.14 12.78 -3.15
C ARG A 72 9.38 12.68 -4.65
N VAL A 73 10.56 13.08 -5.10
CA VAL A 73 10.98 12.99 -6.50
C VAL A 73 11.36 11.55 -6.84
N ALA A 74 10.88 11.04 -7.99
CA ALA A 74 11.24 9.73 -8.51
C ALA A 74 12.75 9.66 -8.81
N ARG A 75 13.39 8.56 -8.43
CA ARG A 75 14.79 8.27 -8.75
C ARG A 75 14.85 6.84 -9.24
N VAL A 76 15.12 6.66 -10.53
CA VAL A 76 15.26 5.35 -11.15
C VAL A 76 16.72 5.10 -11.46
N ASN A 77 17.25 3.99 -10.96
CA ASN A 77 18.61 3.55 -11.23
C ASN A 77 18.63 2.65 -12.47
N ALA A 78 19.09 3.22 -13.59
CA ALA A 78 19.18 2.49 -14.85
C ALA A 78 19.98 1.18 -14.74
N LYS A 79 20.95 1.08 -13.81
CA LYS A 79 21.73 -0.15 -13.57
C LYS A 79 20.86 -1.35 -13.16
N HIS A 80 19.73 -1.08 -12.51
CA HIS A 80 18.81 -2.10 -12.01
C HIS A 80 17.51 -2.17 -12.81
N LEU A 81 17.41 -1.43 -13.93
CA LEU A 81 16.18 -1.29 -14.69
C LEU A 81 15.72 -2.62 -15.27
N ASP A 82 16.61 -3.41 -15.86
CA ASP A 82 16.24 -4.68 -16.49
C ASP A 82 15.71 -5.69 -15.47
N GLN A 83 16.41 -5.87 -14.34
CA GLN A 83 15.94 -6.78 -13.28
C GLN A 83 14.63 -6.30 -12.66
N ALA A 84 14.49 -4.99 -12.43
CA ALA A 84 13.26 -4.41 -11.92
C ALA A 84 12.09 -4.55 -12.91
N SER A 85 12.36 -4.46 -14.21
CA SER A 85 11.34 -4.62 -15.27
C SER A 85 10.87 -6.07 -15.35
N HIS A 86 11.77 -7.05 -15.22
CA HIS A 86 11.40 -8.46 -15.10
C HIS A 86 10.62 -8.77 -13.81
N ALA A 87 11.02 -8.16 -12.69
CA ALA A 87 10.31 -8.28 -11.43
C ALA A 87 8.88 -7.69 -11.51
N LEU A 88 8.71 -6.55 -12.18
CA LEU A 88 7.40 -5.96 -12.44
C LEU A 88 6.54 -6.86 -13.33
N ALA A 89 7.09 -7.37 -14.43
CA ALA A 89 6.40 -8.30 -15.32
C ALA A 89 5.95 -9.58 -14.58
N SER A 90 6.77 -10.06 -13.65
CA SER A 90 6.43 -11.19 -12.79
C SER A 90 5.30 -10.83 -11.81
N ALA A 91 5.32 -9.66 -11.20
CA ALA A 91 4.28 -9.20 -10.28
C ALA A 91 2.91 -9.04 -10.98
N LEU A 92 2.92 -8.61 -12.24
CA LEU A 92 1.73 -8.42 -13.06
C LEU A 92 0.97 -9.74 -13.28
N THR A 93 1.69 -10.82 -13.56
CA THR A 93 1.12 -12.11 -13.96
C THR A 93 0.99 -13.11 -12.80
N SER A 94 1.79 -12.96 -11.74
CA SER A 94 1.79 -13.89 -10.62
C SER A 94 0.46 -13.89 -9.86
N PRO A 95 -0.12 -15.06 -9.53
CA PRO A 95 -1.31 -15.13 -8.67
C PRO A 95 -1.00 -14.77 -7.22
N THR A 96 0.27 -14.83 -6.81
CA THR A 96 0.74 -14.57 -5.44
C THR A 96 1.81 -13.48 -5.40
N VAL A 97 2.15 -13.05 -4.19
CA VAL A 97 3.24 -12.11 -3.94
C VAL A 97 4.57 -12.68 -4.44
N ILE A 98 5.27 -11.92 -5.30
CA ILE A 98 6.61 -12.28 -5.79
C ILE A 98 7.63 -12.51 -4.68
N ASP A 99 8.70 -13.25 -4.99
CA ASP A 99 9.75 -13.54 -4.03
C ASP A 99 10.59 -12.33 -3.62
N LYS A 100 11.42 -12.53 -2.58
CA LYS A 100 12.27 -11.49 -1.99
C LYS A 100 13.19 -10.82 -3.00
N GLN A 101 13.85 -11.58 -3.87
CA GLN A 101 14.84 -11.03 -4.78
C GLN A 101 14.20 -10.10 -5.82
N PRO A 102 13.12 -10.49 -6.53
CA PRO A 102 12.38 -9.57 -7.39
C PRO A 102 11.91 -8.28 -6.69
N MET A 103 11.43 -8.37 -5.44
CA MET A 103 11.09 -7.16 -4.68
C MET A 103 12.30 -6.27 -4.40
N GLN A 104 13.44 -6.89 -4.09
CA GLN A 104 14.69 -6.18 -3.84
C GLN A 104 15.19 -5.50 -5.13
N ASP A 105 15.03 -6.12 -6.29
CA ASP A 105 15.41 -5.54 -7.59
C ASP A 105 14.59 -4.29 -7.90
N LEU A 106 13.27 -4.34 -7.67
CA LEU A 106 12.40 -3.14 -7.73
C LEU A 106 12.85 -2.06 -6.75
N ALA A 107 13.12 -2.44 -5.49
CA ALA A 107 13.56 -1.49 -4.47
C ALA A 107 14.92 -0.87 -4.78
N ASN A 108 15.84 -1.62 -5.39
CA ASN A 108 17.15 -1.13 -5.83
C ASN A 108 17.01 -0.13 -6.97
N SER A 109 16.15 -0.42 -7.96
CA SER A 109 15.87 0.49 -9.06
C SER A 109 15.25 1.79 -8.58
N LEU A 110 14.30 1.73 -7.65
CA LEU A 110 13.63 2.92 -7.09
C LEU A 110 14.38 3.60 -5.94
N HIS A 111 15.52 3.03 -5.52
CA HIS A 111 16.20 3.39 -4.28
C HIS A 111 15.26 3.45 -3.05
N SER A 112 14.21 2.65 -3.03
CA SER A 112 13.17 2.74 -2.00
C SER A 112 12.29 1.51 -1.93
N VAL A 113 12.29 0.82 -0.78
CA VAL A 113 11.27 -0.21 -0.48
C VAL A 113 9.87 0.41 -0.39
N VAL A 114 9.76 1.62 0.15
CA VAL A 114 8.50 2.39 0.18
C VAL A 114 8.00 2.66 -1.24
N GLY A 115 8.88 3.11 -2.14
CA GLY A 115 8.55 3.33 -3.55
C GLY A 115 8.11 2.03 -4.24
N ALA A 116 8.88 0.95 -4.06
CA ALA A 116 8.56 -0.36 -4.62
C ALA A 116 7.20 -0.90 -4.13
N SER A 117 6.89 -0.77 -2.84
CA SER A 117 5.60 -1.23 -2.29
C SER A 117 4.40 -0.50 -2.91
N LYS A 118 4.53 0.81 -3.18
CA LYS A 118 3.46 1.61 -3.80
C LYS A 118 3.31 1.29 -5.27
N LEU A 119 4.41 1.11 -5.99
CA LEU A 119 4.39 0.67 -7.38
C LEU A 119 3.68 -0.68 -7.50
N LEU A 120 4.05 -1.65 -6.67
CA LEU A 120 3.41 -2.95 -6.62
C LEU A 120 1.92 -2.85 -6.24
N HIS A 121 1.57 -1.99 -5.29
CA HIS A 121 0.19 -1.75 -4.88
C HIS A 121 -0.67 -1.21 -6.03
N PHE A 122 -0.19 -0.23 -6.79
CA PHE A 122 -0.97 0.35 -7.88
C PHE A 122 -1.25 -0.64 -9.02
N VAL A 123 -0.39 -1.64 -9.17
CA VAL A 123 -0.52 -2.67 -10.19
C VAL A 123 -1.36 -3.86 -9.71
N ARG A 124 -1.18 -4.27 -8.44
CA ARG A 124 -1.88 -5.42 -7.83
C ARG A 124 -2.32 -5.07 -6.39
N PRO A 125 -3.35 -4.22 -6.22
CA PRO A 125 -3.78 -3.73 -4.90
C PRO A 125 -4.35 -4.83 -4.00
N ASP A 126 -4.72 -5.98 -4.57
CA ASP A 126 -5.22 -7.14 -3.83
C ASP A 126 -4.11 -7.99 -3.20
N LEU A 127 -2.86 -7.79 -3.60
CA LEU A 127 -1.70 -8.54 -3.11
C LEU A 127 -0.74 -7.69 -2.29
N TYR A 128 -0.49 -6.45 -2.72
CA TYR A 128 0.58 -5.64 -2.15
C TYR A 128 0.01 -4.48 -1.33
N PRO A 129 0.20 -4.46 0.01
CA PRO A 129 -0.11 -3.31 0.82
C PRO A 129 0.93 -2.22 0.62
N ILE A 130 0.52 -0.98 0.85
CA ILE A 130 1.43 0.16 0.86
C ILE A 130 2.30 0.11 2.11
N TRP A 131 3.61 0.24 1.91
CA TRP A 131 4.57 0.46 2.99
C TRP A 131 4.89 1.93 3.08
N ASP A 132 4.68 2.53 4.25
CA ASP A 132 5.15 3.87 4.57
C ASP A 132 5.50 3.98 6.06
N SER A 133 6.06 5.13 6.47
CA SER A 133 6.51 5.30 7.85
C SER A 133 5.37 5.40 8.89
N LYS A 134 4.15 5.76 8.48
CA LYS A 134 2.97 5.87 9.34
C LYS A 134 2.43 4.46 9.63
N VAL A 135 2.21 3.66 8.59
CA VAL A 135 1.84 2.24 8.69
C VAL A 135 2.91 1.44 9.44
N ALA A 136 4.18 1.62 9.08
CA ALA A 136 5.28 0.92 9.73
C ALA A 136 5.40 1.26 11.22
N ARG A 137 5.09 2.50 11.63
CA ARG A 137 5.05 2.88 13.06
C ARG A 137 3.98 2.10 13.81
N THR A 138 2.79 2.00 13.23
CA THR A 138 1.67 1.22 13.80
C THR A 138 2.03 -0.26 13.92
N TRP A 139 2.73 -0.81 12.91
CA TRP A 139 3.07 -2.23 12.82
C TRP A 139 4.29 -2.66 13.64
N ALA A 140 5.32 -1.80 13.71
CA ALA A 140 6.51 -2.06 14.49
C ALA A 140 6.27 -1.96 16.00
N ALA A 141 5.14 -1.35 16.42
CA ALA A 141 4.77 -1.09 17.80
C ALA A 141 5.85 -0.31 18.61
N THR A 142 6.70 0.45 17.91
CA THR A 142 7.82 1.17 18.51
C THR A 142 7.43 2.50 19.16
N GLY A 143 6.21 2.99 18.94
CA GLY A 143 5.76 4.34 19.35
C GLY A 143 6.43 5.49 18.58
N ASN A 144 7.70 5.31 18.19
CA ASN A 144 8.51 6.25 17.43
C ASN A 144 8.50 5.96 15.94
N LYS A 145 8.79 7.00 15.13
CA LYS A 145 9.01 6.86 13.68
C LYS A 145 10.08 5.80 13.42
N PRO A 146 9.82 4.79 12.58
CA PRO A 146 10.81 3.78 12.25
C PRO A 146 12.05 4.42 11.61
N SER A 147 13.23 3.87 11.91
CA SER A 147 14.49 4.35 11.33
C SER A 147 14.53 4.12 9.82
N ASN A 148 15.38 4.87 9.10
CA ASN A 148 15.55 4.68 7.66
C ASN A 148 16.04 3.25 7.33
N SER A 149 16.95 2.71 8.14
CA SER A 149 17.45 1.32 8.00
C SER A 149 16.32 0.29 8.14
N TYR A 150 15.38 0.52 9.07
CA TYR A 150 14.19 -0.32 9.20
C TYR A 150 13.31 -0.21 7.94
N MET A 151 13.03 1.02 7.50
CA MET A 151 12.18 1.27 6.33
C MET A 151 12.76 0.72 5.02
N SER A 152 14.08 0.67 4.88
CA SER A 152 14.78 0.18 3.68
C SER A 152 15.05 -1.33 3.70
N ASN A 153 14.78 -2.02 4.81
CA ASN A 153 14.98 -3.46 4.90
C ASN A 153 13.78 -4.22 4.36
N ILE A 154 13.95 -4.89 3.22
CA ILE A 154 12.87 -5.63 2.54
C ILE A 154 12.25 -6.73 3.41
N ASN A 155 12.99 -7.28 4.38
CA ASN A 155 12.45 -8.32 5.24
C ASN A 155 11.35 -7.80 6.18
N HIS A 156 11.39 -6.51 6.56
CA HIS A 156 10.32 -5.90 7.34
C HIS A 156 9.05 -5.72 6.50
N TYR A 157 9.19 -5.33 5.23
CA TYR A 157 8.05 -5.30 4.31
C TYR A 157 7.47 -6.71 4.05
N ARG A 158 8.31 -7.74 3.90
CA ARG A 158 7.83 -9.13 3.77
C ARG A 158 7.17 -9.67 5.04
N ALA A 159 7.66 -9.29 6.21
CA ALA A 159 6.98 -9.63 7.46
C ALA A 159 5.59 -8.98 7.51
N TYR A 160 5.50 -7.70 7.12
CA TYR A 160 4.24 -6.97 7.03
C TYR A 160 3.24 -7.60 6.05
N LEU A 161 3.70 -8.03 4.86
CA LEU A 161 2.88 -8.79 3.90
C LEU A 161 2.25 -10.05 4.53
N ARG A 162 3.06 -10.87 5.21
CA ARG A 162 2.58 -12.09 5.87
C ARG A 162 1.60 -11.81 6.99
N ASP A 163 1.83 -10.75 7.77
CA ASP A 163 0.90 -10.34 8.83
C ASP A 163 -0.46 -9.97 8.23
N ILE A 164 -0.49 -9.26 7.09
CA ILE A 164 -1.74 -8.92 6.39
C ILE A 164 -2.44 -10.16 5.83
N GLU A 165 -1.72 -11.10 5.22
CA GLU A 165 -2.29 -12.36 4.74
C GLU A 165 -2.96 -13.13 5.87
N GLN A 166 -2.32 -13.21 7.04
CA GLN A 166 -2.89 -13.86 8.22
C GLN A 166 -4.13 -13.14 8.76
N LEU A 167 -4.12 -11.80 8.78
CA LEU A 167 -5.29 -11.01 9.17
C LEU A 167 -6.47 -11.22 8.21
N ILE A 168 -6.21 -11.29 6.91
CA ILE A 168 -7.24 -11.53 5.89
C ILE A 168 -7.82 -12.94 6.01
N ALA A 169 -7.01 -13.93 6.41
CA ALA A 169 -7.44 -15.30 6.60
C ALA A 169 -8.21 -15.55 7.92
N ALA A 170 -8.25 -14.57 8.84
CA ALA A 170 -8.95 -14.71 10.11
C ALA A 170 -10.48 -14.78 9.92
N ALA A 171 -11.16 -15.57 10.76
CA ALA A 171 -12.60 -15.84 10.63
C ALA A 171 -13.47 -14.56 10.74
N ASP A 172 -13.06 -13.59 11.55
CA ASP A 172 -13.78 -12.32 11.78
C ASP A 172 -13.38 -11.21 10.79
N PHE A 173 -12.48 -11.50 9.84
CA PHE A 173 -12.01 -10.52 8.86
C PHE A 173 -13.13 -10.00 7.98
N ALA A 174 -14.04 -10.87 7.53
CA ALA A 174 -15.14 -10.48 6.63
C ALA A 174 -15.99 -9.36 7.23
N GLY A 175 -16.32 -9.46 8.52
CA GLY A 175 -17.05 -8.41 9.22
C GLY A 175 -16.25 -7.11 9.31
N PHE A 176 -14.95 -7.19 9.66
CA PHE A 176 -14.08 -6.00 9.71
C PHE A 176 -14.03 -5.30 8.35
N TYR A 177 -13.85 -6.05 7.28
CA TYR A 177 -13.73 -5.53 5.92
C TYR A 177 -15.01 -4.82 5.45
N GLN A 178 -16.18 -5.39 5.77
CA GLN A 178 -17.47 -4.78 5.50
C GLN A 178 -17.65 -3.48 6.29
N ASP A 179 -17.47 -3.53 7.61
CA ASP A 179 -17.65 -2.38 8.50
C ASP A 179 -16.71 -1.22 8.11
N PHE A 180 -15.45 -1.55 7.81
CA PHE A 180 -14.44 -0.57 7.43
C PHE A 180 -14.77 0.11 6.09
N ASN A 181 -15.14 -0.64 5.05
CA ASN A 181 -15.52 -0.04 3.77
C ASN A 181 -16.82 0.77 3.88
N GLN A 182 -17.75 0.38 4.75
CA GLN A 182 -18.96 1.18 4.99
C GLN A 182 -18.61 2.53 5.64
N ALA A 183 -17.75 2.53 6.66
CA ALA A 183 -17.27 3.77 7.28
C ALA A 183 -16.46 4.64 6.31
N TYR A 184 -15.59 4.01 5.51
CA TYR A 184 -14.83 4.69 4.48
C TYR A 184 -15.73 5.31 3.41
N GLY A 185 -16.76 4.58 2.95
CA GLY A 185 -17.75 5.09 2.01
C GLY A 185 -18.52 6.30 2.55
N ARG A 186 -18.93 6.26 3.83
CA ARG A 186 -19.52 7.45 4.49
C ARG A 186 -18.57 8.64 4.52
N ARG A 187 -17.26 8.41 4.70
CA ARG A 187 -16.26 9.49 4.63
C ARG A 187 -16.15 10.07 3.23
N LEU A 188 -16.12 9.23 2.19
CA LEU A 188 -16.08 9.70 0.80
C LEU A 188 -17.30 10.57 0.47
N ASP A 189 -18.50 10.13 0.90
CA ASP A 189 -19.76 10.87 0.74
C ASP A 189 -19.70 12.25 1.43
N ARG A 190 -19.28 12.31 2.69
CA ARG A 190 -19.08 13.58 3.42
C ARG A 190 -18.08 14.54 2.76
N LEU A 191 -17.15 14.01 1.97
CA LEU A 191 -16.10 14.78 1.30
C LEU A 191 -16.40 15.07 -0.19
N ASP A 192 -17.61 14.70 -0.64
CA ASP A 192 -18.02 14.82 -2.05
C ASP A 192 -17.04 14.14 -3.02
N ILE A 193 -16.56 12.95 -2.63
CA ILE A 193 -15.68 12.10 -3.44
C ILE A 193 -16.51 10.94 -3.97
N ALA A 194 -16.41 10.68 -5.28
CA ALA A 194 -17.08 9.54 -5.90
C ALA A 194 -16.76 8.23 -5.15
N PRO A 195 -17.77 7.40 -4.87
CA PRO A 195 -17.58 6.21 -4.04
C PRO A 195 -16.67 5.19 -4.74
N TYR A 196 -15.77 4.58 -3.96
CA TYR A 196 -14.99 3.42 -4.37
C TYR A 196 -14.74 2.49 -3.17
N THR A 197 -14.52 1.22 -3.47
CA THR A 197 -14.24 0.18 -2.46
C THR A 197 -12.75 -0.10 -2.42
N LEU A 198 -12.20 -0.24 -1.22
CA LEU A 198 -10.80 -0.62 -1.01
C LEU A 198 -10.66 -2.14 -1.12
N SER A 199 -9.55 -2.63 -1.67
CA SER A 199 -9.21 -4.05 -1.60
C SER A 199 -9.08 -4.52 -0.14
N LYS A 200 -9.14 -5.84 0.10
CA LYS A 200 -8.94 -6.41 1.45
C LYS A 200 -7.60 -5.97 2.07
N VAL A 201 -6.54 -5.99 1.25
CA VAL A 201 -5.19 -5.56 1.62
C VAL A 201 -5.16 -4.06 1.94
N ARG A 202 -5.77 -3.22 1.09
CA ARG A 202 -5.82 -1.77 1.31
C ARG A 202 -6.67 -1.40 2.53
N ALA A 203 -7.75 -2.12 2.83
CA ALA A 203 -8.57 -1.87 4.02
C ALA A 203 -7.77 -2.06 5.33
N VAL A 204 -6.97 -3.13 5.40
CA VAL A 204 -6.09 -3.39 6.56
C VAL A 204 -5.02 -2.30 6.69
N GLU A 205 -4.37 -1.96 5.58
CA GLU A 205 -3.34 -0.93 5.57
C GLU A 205 -3.90 0.46 5.91
N ALA A 206 -5.04 0.84 5.33
CA ALA A 206 -5.69 2.11 5.59
C ALA A 206 -6.13 2.21 7.06
N ALA A 207 -6.66 1.14 7.65
CA ALA A 207 -6.96 1.11 9.08
C ALA A 207 -5.70 1.35 9.94
N ALA A 208 -4.57 0.75 9.59
CA ALA A 208 -3.31 0.99 10.31
C ALA A 208 -2.76 2.41 10.12
N PHE A 209 -2.99 3.02 8.96
CA PHE A 209 -2.68 4.41 8.68
C PHE A 209 -3.52 5.36 9.56
N GLU A 210 -4.83 5.14 9.66
CA GLU A 210 -5.71 5.95 10.53
C GLU A 210 -5.28 5.86 12.01
N LEU A 211 -4.91 4.67 12.47
CA LEU A 211 -4.39 4.48 13.84
C LEU A 211 -3.06 5.19 14.10
N SER A 212 -2.32 5.57 13.05
CA SER A 212 -1.07 6.33 13.18
C SER A 212 -1.27 7.83 13.40
N GLY A 213 -2.53 8.29 13.37
CA GLY A 213 -2.92 9.70 13.46
C GLY A 213 -3.52 10.26 12.17
N GLY A 214 -3.66 9.46 11.11
CA GLY A 214 -4.15 9.94 9.82
C GLY A 214 -3.21 11.00 9.21
N ASP A 215 -3.73 11.76 8.25
CA ASP A 215 -3.11 13.00 7.74
C ASP A 215 -3.52 14.22 8.58
#